data_AF-A0A7C7UC50-F1
#
_entry.id   AF-A0A7C7UC50-F1
#
_cell.length_a   1.000
_cell.length_b   1.000
_cell.length_c   1.000
_cell.angle_alpha   90.00
_cell.angle_beta   90.00
_cell.angle_gamma   90.00
#
_symmetry.space_group_name_H-M   'P 1'
#
loop_
_entity.id
_entity.type
_entity.pdbx_description
1 polymer ?
#
loop_
_entity_poly.entity_id
_entity_poly.type
_entity_poly.pdbx_seq_one_letter_code
_entity_poly.pdbx_strand_id
1 'polypeptide(L)' 'MGKDQAMKIYFAGSIRGGRSDAALYRQIIALLTEYGEVLTGHVGDTEL' A
#
# COMPACT_ATOMS: atom_id res chain seq x y z
N MET A 1 -25.06 -2.06 -0.66
CA MET A 1 -24.07 -1.39 0.20
C MET A 1 -23.54 -0.19 -0.60
N GLY A 2 -23.72 1.05 -0.13
CA GLY A 2 -23.20 2.22 -0.83
C GLY A 2 -21.67 2.15 -0.94
N LYS A 3 -21.10 2.72 -2.01
CA LYS A 3 -19.65 2.81 -2.25
C LYS A 3 -18.87 3.55 -1.14
N ASP A 4 -19.58 4.17 -0.20
CA ASP A 4 -19.05 5.12 0.79
C ASP A 4 -18.51 4.46 2.08
N GLN A 5 -18.48 3.13 2.18
CA GLN A 5 -18.04 2.39 3.37
C GLN A 5 -16.90 1.39 3.10
N ALA A 6 -16.14 1.54 2.01
CA ALA A 6 -14.94 0.72 1.80
C ALA A 6 -13.90 1.02 2.88
N MET A 7 -13.38 -0.01 3.56
CA MET A 7 -12.32 0.14 4.57
C MET A 7 -11.16 0.98 4.01
N LYS A 8 -10.69 1.95 4.78
CA LYS A 8 -9.54 2.79 4.42
C LYS A 8 -8.31 2.26 5.15
N ILE A 9 -7.27 1.93 4.40
CA ILE A 9 -6.06 1.29 4.91
C ILE A 9 -4.87 2.21 4.68
N TYR A 10 -4.07 2.42 5.73
CA TYR A 10 -2.81 3.17 5.66
C TYR A 10 -1.64 2.20 5.87
N PHE A 11 -0.87 1.96 4.82
CA PHE A 11 0.35 1.15 4.86
C PHE A 11 1.58 2.06 5.05
N ALA A 12 2.49 1.69 5.96
CA ALA A 12 3.73 2.42 6.20
C ALA A 12 4.95 1.48 6.04
N GLY A 13 5.94 1.93 5.27
CA GLY A 13 7.19 1.22 5.02
C GLY A 13 8.35 2.22 4.93
N SER A 14 9.58 1.74 5.16
CA SER A 14 10.77 2.61 5.12
C SER A 14 11.12 2.92 3.65
N ILE A 15 11.13 4.21 3.28
CA ILE A 15 11.56 4.65 1.95
C ILE A 15 13.01 5.16 1.99
N ARG A 16 13.34 5.99 2.98
CA ARG A 16 14.65 6.65 3.10
C ARG A 16 15.72 5.79 3.76
N GLY A 17 15.33 4.73 4.48
CA GLY A 17 16.26 3.75 5.06
C GLY A 17 16.77 2.70 4.07
N GLY A 18 16.34 2.77 2.81
CA GLY A 18 16.65 1.81 1.76
C GLY A 18 15.36 1.36 1.05
N ARG A 19 15.43 1.22 -0.28
CA ARG A 19 14.30 0.83 -1.14
C ARG A 19 14.28 -0.64 -1.51
N SER A 20 15.14 -1.45 -0.89
CA SER A 20 15.27 -2.89 -1.14
C SER A 20 13.95 -3.65 -0.95
N ASP A 21 13.08 -3.16 -0.08
CA ASP A 21 11.79 -3.79 0.22
C ASP A 21 10.64 -3.28 -0.65
N ALA A 22 10.85 -2.37 -1.61
CA ALA A 22 9.76 -1.81 -2.42
C ALA A 22 8.94 -2.90 -3.13
N ALA A 23 9.59 -3.97 -3.61
CA ALA A 23 8.92 -5.13 -4.19
C ALA A 23 8.05 -5.88 -3.18
N LEU A 24 8.51 -6.04 -1.93
CA LEU A 24 7.74 -6.64 -0.84
C LEU A 24 6.55 -5.75 -0.45
N TYR A 25 6.77 -4.43 -0.35
CA TYR A 25 5.71 -3.46 -0.07
C TYR A 25 4.61 -3.51 -1.13
N ARG A 26 4.98 -3.64 -2.41
CA ARG A 26 4.01 -3.82 -3.51
C ARG A 26 3.14 -5.06 -3.32
N GLN A 27 3.73 -6.18 -2.89
CA GLN A 27 2.98 -7.42 -2.63
C GLN A 27 2.00 -7.25 -1.46
N ILE A 28 2.43 -6.60 -0.38
CA ILE A 28 1.57 -6.32 0.79
C ILE A 28 0.42 -5.38 0.41
N ILE A 29 0.71 -4.31 -0.32
CA ILE A 29 -0.31 -3.35 -0.78
C ILE A 29 -1.33 -4.02 -1.70
N ALA A 30 -0.88 -4.92 -2.59
CA ALA A 30 -1.78 -5.69 -3.44
C ALA A 30 -2.74 -6.56 -2.62
N LEU A 31 -2.22 -7.26 -1.60
CA LEU A 31 -3.05 -8.04 -0.68
C LEU A 31 -4.05 -7.17 0.08
N LEU A 32 -3.61 -6.03 0.64
CA LEU A 32 -4.48 -5.13 1.41
C LEU A 32 -5.60 -4.52 0.55
N THR A 33 -5.35 -4.33 -0.75
CA THR A 33 -6.35 -3.80 -1.70
C THR A 33 -7.57 -4.72 -1.85
N GLU A 34 -7.43 -6.02 -1.56
CA GLU A 34 -8.56 -6.96 -1.56
C GLU A 34 -9.55 -6.70 -0.40
N TYR A 35 -9.10 -6.02 0.67
CA TYR A 35 -9.87 -5.75 1.87
C TYR A 35 -10.36 -4.29 1.97
N GLY A 36 -9.70 -3.36 1.28
CA GLY A 36 -10.02 -1.95 1.37
C GLY A 36 -9.17 -1.07 0.45
N GLU A 37 -9.48 0.23 0.45
CA GLU A 37 -8.70 1.22 -0.29
C GLU A 37 -7.41 1.55 0.48
N VAL A 38 -6.26 1.26 -0.14
CA VAL A 38 -4.95 1.62 0.42
C VAL A 38 -4.61 3.06 0.03
N LEU A 39 -4.61 3.97 1.01
CA LEU A 39 -4.36 5.40 0.80
C LEU A 39 -2.90 5.73 0.45
N THR A 40 -1.99 4.81 0.74
CA THR A 40 -0.53 4.97 0.59
C THR A 40 0.08 3.95 -0.38
N GLY A 41 -0.66 3.59 -1.44
CA GLY A 41 -0.21 2.60 -2.42
C GLY A 41 1.15 2.92 -3.07
N HIS A 42 1.52 4.20 -3.13
CA HIS A 42 2.81 4.67 -3.65
C HIS A 42 4.01 4.14 -2.86
N VAL A 43 3.87 3.77 -1.58
CA VAL A 43 5.00 3.26 -0.78
C VAL A 43 5.64 1.99 -1.39
N GLY A 44 4.87 1.19 -2.13
CA GLY A 44 5.37 0.02 -2.86
C GLY A 44 5.87 0.30 -4.27
N ASP A 45 5.94 1.57 -4.70
CA ASP A 45 6.45 1.93 -6.00
C ASP A 45 7.98 1.82 -6.04
N THR A 46 8.49 1.10 -7.03
CA THR A 46 9.93 0.92 -7.23
C THR A 46 10.58 2.14 -7.87
N GLU A 47 9.81 3.03 -8.51
CA GLU A 47 10.32 4.16 -9.31
C GLU A 47 10.31 5.53 -8.59
N LEU A 48 9.87 5.59 -7.33
CA LEU A 48 9.78 6.82 -6.51
C LEU A 48 11.08 7.62 -6.27
#